data_AF-A0A7S0KUU8-F1
#
_entry.id   AF-A0A7S0KUU8-F1
#
_cell.length_a   1.000
_cell.length_b   1.000
_cell.length_c   1.000
_cell.angle_alpha   90.00
_cell.angle_beta   90.00
_cell.angle_gamma   90.00
#
_symmetry.space_group_name_H-M   'P 1'
#
loop_
_entity.id
_entity.type
_entity.pdbx_description
1 polymer ?
#
loop_
_entity_poly.entity_id
_entity_poly.type
_entity_poly.pdbx_seq_one_letter_code
_entity_poly.pdbx_strand_id
1 'polypeptide(L)'
;MTSGSKVLPSYREVFSVLEGLGSLATSPEEVEKLLGDCSDFLKGCLDSFKPPSSASKAAVESGTVSGYGDQPLNLNESIRKVTVEASTRLALDEVQTYALLRRCLDEDKSPLPTACDDDLVVRLTRYYFAERLQLMKCIQALLERGTDAEHDDDDEVTPALAHARACLRDLLAGGLEEKLTGALCSHMRGSTPTRPAVYSKDRRRNAQLAKMWATQALEETQVMLDCAFYMYYSPAVRCSASGFARLAEAFEEGALGRAPASAAELVNNAWVDGERGEEYARETVNGFSDSFRAMCSVILIEAMDLEDVVQSLNAADGGDTHAMLNVDAMKDVAKALGKWPSDATHGPVLLAWATLLSLAPSAASGLTPPPEADPAKMSARAAGGDAGFDSLLSLLRTDYIKGIGHACKSVLKNLFTASLAAFDVLPVQRLKPGELDALLDILSELVEGQPILCEQFWGGSHGDGQEAPLMNLLVGCRERHPADGVPLLRALSALASGPDAAACALAFLSRSPTVALPTPGPGADMAGSIVPIGRDGEPMRKWKLAMERWEGEYADYEQRRDMGWGGDAPPAPPLPAGPGRSAG
;
A
#
# COMPACT_ATOMS: atom_id res chain seq x y z
N MET A 1 27.39 22.76 -23.41
CA MET A 1 27.88 21.71 -24.32
C MET A 1 26.68 20.85 -24.67
N THR A 2 26.31 20.80 -25.94
CA THR A 2 25.13 20.06 -26.43
C THR A 2 25.39 18.57 -26.26
N SER A 3 24.74 17.96 -25.26
CA SER A 3 24.71 16.52 -25.05
C SER A 3 24.20 15.87 -26.34
N GLY A 4 25.09 15.19 -27.07
CA GLY A 4 24.69 14.32 -28.18
C GLY A 4 23.74 13.27 -27.62
N SER A 5 22.63 13.01 -28.33
CA SER A 5 21.61 12.06 -27.88
C SER A 5 22.28 10.72 -27.54
N LYS A 6 22.41 10.41 -26.24
CA LYS A 6 22.83 9.07 -25.79
C LYS A 6 21.82 8.06 -26.34
N VAL A 7 22.29 6.91 -26.82
CA VAL A 7 21.39 5.87 -27.29
C VAL A 7 20.62 5.27 -26.11
N LEU A 8 19.34 4.95 -26.33
CA LEU A 8 18.46 4.31 -25.35
C LEU A 8 19.13 3.04 -24.77
N PRO A 9 19.34 2.90 -23.45
CA PRO A 9 19.85 1.68 -22.80
C PRO A 9 18.97 0.43 -23.05
N SER A 10 19.46 -0.79 -22.81
CA SER A 10 18.58 -1.97 -22.71
C SER A 10 18.13 -2.12 -21.27
N TYR A 11 16.87 -1.82 -20.99
CA TYR A 11 16.36 -1.90 -19.62
C TYR A 11 16.15 -3.34 -19.18
N ARG A 12 16.02 -4.29 -20.11
CA ARG A 12 15.91 -5.73 -19.80
C ARG A 12 17.19 -6.22 -19.13
N GLU A 13 18.33 -5.80 -19.65
CA GLU A 13 19.64 -6.06 -19.03
C GLU A 13 19.78 -5.34 -17.70
N VAL A 14 19.41 -4.05 -17.64
CA VAL A 14 19.49 -3.25 -16.41
C VAL A 14 18.67 -3.88 -15.29
N PHE A 15 17.44 -4.26 -15.58
CA PHE A 15 16.56 -4.88 -14.60
C PHE A 15 17.06 -6.25 -14.16
N SER A 16 17.54 -7.08 -15.09
CA SER A 16 18.14 -8.38 -14.74
C SER A 16 19.29 -8.23 -13.75
N VAL A 17 20.11 -7.18 -13.87
CA VAL A 17 21.17 -6.87 -12.92
C VAL A 17 20.60 -6.40 -11.58
N LEU A 18 19.56 -5.55 -11.61
CA LEU A 18 18.89 -5.04 -10.41
C LEU A 18 18.15 -6.14 -9.62
N GLU A 19 17.57 -7.15 -10.29
CA GLU A 19 16.96 -8.30 -9.63
C GLU A 19 17.99 -9.16 -8.89
N GLY A 20 19.24 -9.19 -9.38
CA GLY A 20 20.36 -9.86 -8.73
C GLY A 20 21.00 -9.07 -7.58
N LEU A 21 20.52 -7.88 -7.23
CA LEU A 21 21.05 -7.11 -6.09
C LEU A 21 20.95 -7.92 -4.80
N GLY A 22 22.01 -7.90 -3.99
CA GLY A 22 22.14 -8.71 -2.78
C GLY A 22 22.77 -10.10 -3.00
N SER A 23 22.91 -10.54 -4.25
CA SER A 23 23.71 -11.74 -4.57
C SER A 23 25.20 -11.43 -4.60
N LEU A 24 26.02 -12.31 -4.01
CA LEU A 24 27.49 -12.25 -4.12
C LEU A 24 27.99 -12.37 -5.58
N ALA A 25 27.14 -12.84 -6.49
CA ALA A 25 27.48 -12.95 -7.92
C ALA A 25 27.40 -11.62 -8.67
N THR A 26 26.77 -10.60 -8.11
CA THR A 26 26.54 -9.31 -8.79
C THR A 26 27.74 -8.39 -8.59
N SER A 27 28.41 -8.04 -9.68
CA SER A 27 29.61 -7.19 -9.63
C SER A 27 29.25 -5.73 -9.30
N PRO A 28 29.83 -5.13 -8.24
CA PRO A 28 29.58 -3.72 -7.91
C PRO A 28 29.97 -2.74 -9.03
N GLU A 29 31.09 -3.01 -9.70
CA GLU A 29 31.60 -2.19 -10.81
C GLU A 29 30.65 -2.24 -12.03
N GLU A 30 30.02 -3.39 -12.26
CA GLU A 30 29.01 -3.56 -13.31
C GLU A 30 27.75 -2.74 -12.99
N VAL A 31 27.28 -2.80 -11.74
CA VAL A 31 26.12 -2.02 -11.28
C VAL A 31 26.39 -0.52 -11.37
N GLU A 32 27.55 -0.04 -10.89
CA GLU A 32 27.92 1.37 -10.95
C GLU A 32 27.93 1.89 -12.40
N LYS A 33 28.61 1.16 -13.29
CA LYS A 33 28.71 1.53 -14.70
C LYS A 33 27.34 1.54 -15.36
N LEU A 34 26.57 0.48 -15.19
CA LEU A 34 25.27 0.30 -15.84
C LEU A 34 24.26 1.36 -15.36
N LEU A 35 24.24 1.69 -14.07
CA LEU A 35 23.40 2.77 -13.54
C LEU A 35 23.87 4.15 -14.01
N GLY A 36 25.18 4.39 -14.07
CA GLY A 36 25.74 5.62 -14.61
C GLY A 36 25.40 5.84 -16.09
N ASP A 37 25.37 4.76 -16.88
CA ASP A 37 25.05 4.83 -18.31
C ASP A 37 23.55 5.11 -18.56
N CYS A 38 22.65 4.64 -17.69
CA CYS A 38 21.20 4.79 -17.85
C CYS A 38 20.55 5.90 -16.99
N SER A 39 21.29 6.55 -16.09
CA SER A 39 20.73 7.50 -15.10
C SER A 39 19.89 8.63 -15.71
N ASP A 40 20.33 9.19 -16.85
CA ASP A 40 19.65 10.32 -17.49
C ASP A 40 18.25 9.92 -17.98
N PHE A 41 18.10 8.69 -18.45
CA PHE A 41 16.84 8.18 -18.93
C PHE A 41 15.94 7.72 -17.78
N LEU A 42 16.50 7.12 -16.71
CA LEU A 42 15.74 6.80 -15.50
C LEU A 42 15.16 8.09 -14.89
N LYS A 43 15.93 9.19 -14.86
CA LYS A 43 15.46 10.52 -14.42
C LYS A 43 14.30 11.06 -15.25
N GLY A 44 14.20 10.68 -16.53
CA GLY A 44 13.12 11.10 -17.42
C GLY A 44 11.89 10.18 -17.41
N CYS A 45 11.92 9.06 -16.67
CA CYS A 45 10.83 8.07 -16.63
C CYS A 45 10.35 7.71 -18.06
N LEU A 46 9.03 7.67 -18.28
CA LEU A 46 8.44 7.40 -19.60
C LEU A 46 8.64 8.54 -20.61
N ASP A 47 8.90 9.78 -20.18
CA ASP A 47 9.17 10.93 -21.06
C ASP A 47 10.53 10.81 -21.77
N SER A 48 11.37 9.88 -21.31
CA SER A 48 12.61 9.53 -21.99
C SER A 48 12.40 8.91 -23.37
N PHE A 49 11.21 8.35 -23.65
CA PHE A 49 10.81 7.89 -24.98
C PHE A 49 10.18 9.04 -25.75
N LYS A 50 10.96 9.68 -26.62
CA LYS A 50 10.62 10.95 -27.24
C LYS A 50 9.85 10.76 -28.54
N PRO A 51 9.01 11.73 -28.94
CA PRO A 51 8.41 11.72 -30.27
C PRO A 51 9.45 11.97 -31.37
N PRO A 52 9.12 11.68 -32.65
CA PRO A 52 9.97 11.99 -33.81
C PRO A 52 10.38 13.46 -33.88
N SER A 53 11.59 13.73 -34.35
CA SER A 53 12.10 15.11 -34.46
C SER A 53 12.89 15.35 -35.75
N SER A 54 12.93 16.59 -36.21
CA SER A 54 13.72 16.96 -37.40
C SER A 54 15.21 16.67 -37.20
N ALA A 55 15.71 16.81 -35.97
CA ALA A 55 17.12 16.58 -35.63
C ALA A 55 17.48 15.09 -35.68
N SER A 56 16.68 14.23 -35.05
CA SER A 56 16.91 12.77 -35.05
C SER A 56 16.66 12.15 -36.41
N LYS A 57 15.65 12.62 -37.15
CA LYS A 57 15.45 12.25 -38.55
C LYS A 57 16.67 12.57 -39.42
N ALA A 58 17.19 13.80 -39.33
CA ALA A 58 18.38 14.20 -40.08
C ALA A 58 19.61 13.37 -39.70
N ALA A 59 19.76 13.02 -38.42
CA ALA A 59 20.84 12.14 -37.95
C ALA A 59 20.75 10.75 -38.60
N VAL A 60 19.58 10.11 -38.61
CA VAL A 60 19.38 8.82 -39.26
C VAL A 60 19.58 8.92 -40.78
N GLU A 61 19.03 9.96 -41.42
CA GLU A 61 19.15 10.17 -42.87
C GLU A 61 20.59 10.46 -43.33
N SER A 62 21.41 11.08 -42.47
CA SER A 62 22.85 11.29 -42.73
C SER A 62 23.64 9.98 -42.86
N GLY A 63 23.09 8.88 -42.34
CA GLY A 63 23.72 7.56 -42.35
C GLY A 63 24.75 7.35 -41.25
N THR A 64 24.96 8.32 -40.35
CA THR A 64 25.83 8.17 -39.19
C THR A 64 25.04 8.48 -37.91
N VAL A 65 24.86 7.49 -37.05
CA VAL A 65 24.26 7.68 -35.73
C VAL A 65 25.37 7.58 -34.68
N SER A 66 25.64 8.70 -34.00
CA SER A 66 26.57 8.75 -32.86
C SER A 66 25.86 8.34 -31.56
N GLY A 67 26.63 7.84 -30.58
CA GLY A 67 26.13 7.50 -29.24
C GLY A 67 25.80 6.03 -28.98
N TYR A 68 26.07 5.12 -29.93
CA TYR A 68 25.92 3.67 -29.75
C TYR A 68 27.27 3.05 -29.37
N GLY A 69 27.61 3.09 -28.07
CA GLY A 69 28.96 2.72 -27.60
C GLY A 69 30.04 3.66 -28.14
N ASP A 70 31.28 3.16 -28.25
CA ASP A 70 32.45 3.99 -28.58
C ASP A 70 32.58 4.34 -30.07
N GLN A 71 31.81 3.72 -30.95
CA GLN A 71 31.90 3.95 -32.41
C GLN A 71 30.57 4.39 -33.03
N PRO A 72 30.59 5.39 -33.94
CA PRO A 72 29.39 5.77 -34.68
C PRO A 72 28.94 4.63 -35.60
N LEU A 73 27.64 4.41 -35.67
CA LEU A 73 27.05 3.40 -36.53
C LEU A 73 26.80 3.94 -37.93
N ASN A 74 27.28 3.21 -38.94
CA ASN A 74 27.06 3.51 -40.35
C ASN A 74 25.82 2.76 -40.87
N LEU A 75 24.78 3.49 -41.28
CA LEU A 75 23.52 2.95 -41.77
C LEU A 75 23.53 2.91 -43.30
N ASN A 76 23.21 1.75 -43.87
CA ASN A 76 22.96 1.62 -45.31
C ASN A 76 21.62 2.30 -45.72
N GLU A 77 21.38 2.48 -47.01
CA GLU A 77 20.19 3.21 -47.46
C GLU A 77 18.86 2.54 -47.07
N SER A 78 18.80 1.21 -47.11
CA SER A 78 17.57 0.48 -46.77
C SER A 78 17.21 0.65 -45.30
N ILE A 79 18.18 0.50 -44.38
CA ILE A 79 17.90 0.59 -42.95
C ILE A 79 17.51 2.02 -42.53
N ARG A 80 18.05 3.06 -43.20
CA ARG A 80 17.61 4.45 -42.98
C ARG A 80 16.12 4.61 -43.30
N LYS A 81 15.69 4.15 -44.47
CA LYS A 81 14.28 4.23 -44.89
C LYS A 81 13.37 3.44 -43.96
N VAL A 82 13.75 2.22 -43.60
CA VAL A 82 13.00 1.37 -42.67
C VAL A 82 12.87 2.03 -41.30
N THR A 83 13.95 2.61 -40.78
CA THR A 83 13.97 3.28 -39.48
C THR A 83 13.01 4.47 -39.44
N VAL A 84 13.08 5.36 -40.44
CA VAL A 84 12.21 6.55 -40.52
C VAL A 84 10.74 6.15 -40.65
N GLU A 85 10.45 5.10 -41.44
CA GLU A 85 9.09 4.59 -41.59
C GLU A 85 8.58 3.93 -40.30
N ALA A 86 9.40 3.11 -39.64
CA ALA A 86 9.06 2.50 -38.35
C ALA A 86 8.84 3.56 -37.25
N SER A 87 9.69 4.59 -37.21
CA SER A 87 9.60 5.71 -36.27
C SER A 87 8.27 6.45 -36.40
N THR A 88 7.86 6.71 -37.65
CA THR A 88 6.57 7.32 -37.96
C THR A 88 5.41 6.45 -37.46
N ARG A 89 5.49 5.12 -37.63
CA ARG A 89 4.44 4.18 -37.21
C ARG A 89 4.39 4.00 -35.68
N LEU A 90 5.53 4.03 -35.00
CA LEU A 90 5.62 3.92 -33.54
C LEU A 90 5.36 5.24 -32.82
N ALA A 91 5.41 6.37 -33.54
CA ALA A 91 5.48 7.71 -32.96
C ALA A 91 6.63 7.86 -31.96
N LEU A 92 7.79 7.30 -32.31
CA LEU A 92 9.01 7.29 -31.49
C LEU A 92 10.17 7.95 -32.25
N ASP A 93 11.04 8.66 -31.54
CA ASP A 93 12.26 9.26 -32.05
C ASP A 93 13.05 8.33 -32.99
N GLU A 94 13.53 8.86 -34.11
CA GLU A 94 14.19 8.08 -35.16
C GLU A 94 15.46 7.37 -34.66
N VAL A 95 16.25 8.01 -33.79
CA VAL A 95 17.48 7.41 -33.23
C VAL A 95 17.13 6.31 -32.22
N GLN A 96 16.12 6.55 -31.36
CA GLN A 96 15.62 5.53 -30.42
C GLN A 96 15.01 4.34 -31.16
N THR A 97 14.26 4.60 -32.23
CA THR A 97 13.67 3.57 -33.08
C THR A 97 14.75 2.71 -33.73
N TYR A 98 15.82 3.32 -34.24
CA TYR A 98 16.94 2.55 -34.79
C TYR A 98 17.59 1.63 -33.75
N ALA A 99 17.81 2.15 -32.54
CA ALA A 99 18.41 1.38 -31.46
C ALA A 99 17.57 0.16 -31.08
N LEU A 100 16.25 0.34 -30.94
CA LEU A 100 15.31 -0.75 -30.67
C LEU A 100 15.22 -1.73 -31.83
N LEU A 101 15.20 -1.24 -33.08
CA LEU A 101 15.16 -2.08 -34.27
C LEU A 101 16.36 -3.02 -34.30
N ARG A 102 17.55 -2.51 -34.03
CA ARG A 102 18.76 -3.33 -34.01
C ARG A 102 18.69 -4.42 -32.94
N ARG A 103 18.33 -4.08 -31.71
CA ARG A 103 18.22 -5.06 -30.62
C ARG A 103 17.14 -6.11 -30.87
N CYS A 104 15.98 -5.67 -31.37
CA CYS A 104 14.89 -6.58 -31.74
C CYS A 104 15.33 -7.61 -32.79
N LEU A 105 16.11 -7.18 -33.79
CA LEU A 105 16.64 -8.10 -34.81
C LEU A 105 17.73 -9.01 -34.26
N ASP A 106 18.60 -8.50 -33.39
CA ASP A 106 19.67 -9.27 -32.76
C ASP A 106 19.09 -10.37 -31.83
N GLU A 107 18.05 -10.07 -31.03
CA GLU A 107 17.34 -11.04 -30.16
C GLU A 107 16.70 -12.17 -30.99
N ASP A 108 16.02 -11.82 -32.08
CA ASP A 108 15.36 -12.78 -32.98
C ASP A 108 16.34 -13.47 -33.95
N LYS A 109 17.63 -13.08 -33.96
CA LYS A 109 18.63 -13.49 -34.96
C LYS A 109 18.15 -13.27 -36.40
N SER A 110 17.37 -12.20 -36.61
CA SER A 110 16.79 -11.83 -37.90
C SER A 110 17.77 -11.01 -38.74
N PRO A 111 17.77 -11.16 -40.08
CA PRO A 111 18.58 -10.31 -40.96
C PRO A 111 18.06 -8.87 -40.96
N LEU A 112 18.92 -7.94 -41.37
CA LEU A 112 18.54 -6.53 -41.55
C LEU A 112 17.40 -6.41 -42.57
N PRO A 113 16.28 -5.74 -42.23
CA PRO A 113 15.15 -5.60 -43.12
C PRO A 113 15.46 -4.64 -44.27
N THR A 114 14.89 -4.93 -45.44
CA THR A 114 14.95 -4.05 -46.62
C THR A 114 13.70 -3.18 -46.79
N ALA A 115 12.63 -3.49 -46.06
CA ALA A 115 11.35 -2.77 -46.09
C ALA A 115 10.69 -2.79 -44.70
N CYS A 116 9.85 -1.80 -44.41
CA CYS A 116 9.08 -1.72 -43.17
C CYS A 116 7.68 -2.32 -43.38
N ASP A 117 7.59 -3.65 -43.30
CA ASP A 117 6.32 -4.35 -43.37
C ASP A 117 5.58 -4.34 -42.01
N ASP A 118 4.30 -4.72 -42.05
CA ASP A 118 3.44 -4.73 -40.86
C ASP A 118 3.93 -5.72 -39.79
N ASP A 119 4.56 -6.82 -40.18
CA ASP A 119 5.04 -7.85 -39.24
C ASP A 119 6.26 -7.36 -38.46
N LEU A 120 7.17 -6.66 -39.14
CA LEU A 120 8.28 -5.95 -38.49
C LEU A 120 7.76 -4.91 -37.50
N VAL A 121 6.73 -4.13 -37.87
CA VAL A 121 6.15 -3.09 -37.01
C VAL A 121 5.50 -3.70 -35.78
N VAL A 122 4.78 -4.81 -35.91
CA VAL A 122 4.21 -5.53 -34.76
C VAL A 122 5.31 -6.02 -33.81
N ARG A 123 6.36 -6.66 -34.34
CA ARG A 123 7.49 -7.13 -33.52
C ARG A 123 8.18 -5.98 -32.81
N LEU A 124 8.51 -4.92 -33.54
CA LEU A 124 9.19 -3.75 -32.97
C LEU A 124 8.32 -3.02 -31.94
N THR A 125 7.00 -2.98 -32.14
CA THR A 125 6.07 -2.43 -31.14
C THR A 125 6.09 -3.23 -29.84
N ARG A 126 6.08 -4.57 -29.91
CA ARG A 126 6.20 -5.42 -28.71
C ARG A 126 7.51 -5.16 -27.98
N TYR A 127 8.61 -5.09 -28.72
CA TYR A 127 9.93 -4.82 -28.16
C TYR A 127 9.99 -3.43 -27.51
N TYR A 128 9.44 -2.42 -28.16
CA TYR A 128 9.33 -1.05 -27.63
C TYR A 128 8.55 -0.99 -26.32
N PHE A 129 7.37 -1.62 -26.28
CA PHE A 129 6.54 -1.70 -25.08
C PHE A 129 7.25 -2.45 -23.93
N ALA A 130 7.91 -3.56 -24.23
CA ALA A 130 8.71 -4.28 -23.23
C ALA A 130 9.81 -3.38 -22.62
N GLU A 131 10.56 -2.63 -23.44
CA GLU A 131 11.61 -1.73 -22.94
C GLU A 131 11.05 -0.58 -22.09
N ARG A 132 9.87 -0.04 -22.44
CA ARG A 132 9.19 1.00 -21.63
C ARG A 132 8.78 0.47 -20.26
N LEU A 133 8.11 -0.68 -20.23
CA LEU A 133 7.72 -1.32 -18.98
C LEU A 133 8.94 -1.59 -18.13
N GLN A 134 10.00 -2.06 -18.77
CA GLN A 134 11.20 -2.47 -18.09
C GLN A 134 11.98 -1.30 -17.48
N LEU A 135 11.98 -0.12 -18.12
CA LEU A 135 12.48 1.12 -17.53
C LEU A 135 11.76 1.41 -16.20
N MET A 136 10.43 1.35 -16.20
CA MET A 136 9.64 1.59 -14.98
C MET A 136 9.91 0.54 -13.91
N LYS A 137 10.07 -0.74 -14.29
CA LYS A 137 10.46 -1.81 -13.37
C LYS A 137 11.87 -1.63 -12.79
N CYS A 138 12.80 -1.00 -13.53
CA CYS A 138 14.10 -0.62 -12.95
C CYS A 138 13.93 0.42 -11.83
N ILE A 139 13.07 1.43 -12.05
CA ILE A 139 12.74 2.43 -11.02
C ILE A 139 12.07 1.75 -9.82
N GLN A 140 11.13 0.85 -10.06
CA GLN A 140 10.47 0.05 -9.01
C GLN A 140 11.50 -0.74 -8.19
N ALA A 141 12.41 -1.48 -8.85
CA ALA A 141 13.42 -2.27 -8.17
C ALA A 141 14.39 -1.41 -7.34
N LEU A 142 14.75 -0.23 -7.84
CA LEU A 142 15.54 0.75 -7.11
C LEU A 142 14.80 1.28 -5.89
N LEU A 143 13.50 1.58 -5.99
CA LEU A 143 12.68 2.03 -4.88
C LEU A 143 12.51 0.93 -3.83
N GLU A 144 12.15 -0.29 -4.24
CA GLU A 144 11.92 -1.43 -3.35
C GLU A 144 13.17 -1.80 -2.54
N ARG A 145 14.36 -1.80 -3.16
CA ARG A 145 15.61 -2.24 -2.51
C ARG A 145 16.43 -1.07 -1.95
N GLY A 146 16.25 0.12 -2.50
CA GLY A 146 17.07 1.29 -2.18
C GLY A 146 16.61 2.04 -0.94
N THR A 147 15.40 1.81 -0.45
CA THR A 147 14.79 2.55 0.66
C THR A 147 14.97 1.87 2.03
N ASP A 148 15.33 0.58 2.03
CA ASP A 148 15.38 -0.28 3.23
C ASP A 148 16.67 -0.11 4.06
N ALA A 149 17.03 1.13 4.40
CA ALA A 149 18.28 1.43 5.12
C ALA A 149 18.16 1.36 6.64
N GLU A 150 16.95 1.31 7.20
CA GLU A 150 16.73 1.36 8.67
C GLU A 150 16.88 -0.01 9.36
N HIS A 151 16.89 -1.11 8.60
CA HIS A 151 17.03 -2.48 9.11
C HIS A 151 18.38 -3.14 8.75
N ASP A 152 19.23 -2.47 7.99
CA ASP A 152 20.56 -2.98 7.67
C ASP A 152 21.50 -2.71 8.83
N ASP A 153 22.11 -3.75 9.40
CA ASP A 153 23.35 -3.57 10.13
C ASP A 153 24.39 -2.97 9.16
N ASP A 154 25.06 -1.88 9.53
CA ASP A 154 26.03 -1.16 8.68
C ASP A 154 27.12 -2.08 8.06
N ASP A 155 27.35 -3.25 8.66
CA ASP A 155 28.30 -4.28 8.22
C ASP A 155 27.76 -5.20 7.09
N GLU A 156 26.47 -5.19 6.74
CA GLU A 156 25.83 -6.08 5.74
C GLU A 156 25.52 -5.43 4.38
N VAL A 157 25.68 -4.12 4.22
CA VAL A 157 25.38 -3.44 2.95
C VAL A 157 26.42 -3.77 1.89
N THR A 158 26.03 -4.59 0.90
CA THR A 158 26.91 -4.88 -0.23
C THR A 158 27.24 -3.62 -1.05
N PRO A 159 28.47 -3.47 -1.59
CA PRO A 159 28.83 -2.30 -2.41
C PRO A 159 27.90 -2.07 -3.62
N ALA A 160 27.38 -3.15 -4.22
CA ALA A 160 26.40 -3.07 -5.29
C ALA A 160 25.10 -2.37 -4.85
N LEU A 161 24.61 -2.69 -3.65
CA LEU A 161 23.42 -2.04 -3.07
C LEU A 161 23.68 -0.55 -2.78
N ALA A 162 24.88 -0.19 -2.34
CA ALA A 162 25.26 1.20 -2.11
C ALA A 162 25.20 2.06 -3.39
N HIS A 163 25.61 1.52 -4.55
CA HIS A 163 25.49 2.19 -5.84
C HIS A 163 24.02 2.36 -6.26
N ALA A 164 23.18 1.36 -6.05
CA ALA A 164 21.74 1.44 -6.31
C ALA A 164 21.07 2.54 -5.45
N ARG A 165 21.41 2.59 -4.15
CA ARG A 165 20.96 3.66 -3.22
C ARG A 165 21.41 5.05 -3.66
N ALA A 166 22.65 5.19 -4.12
CA ALA A 166 23.15 6.46 -4.65
C ALA A 166 22.37 6.90 -5.90
N CYS A 167 22.13 5.97 -6.82
CA CYS A 167 21.30 6.24 -8.00
C CYS A 167 19.89 6.67 -7.62
N LEU A 168 19.25 6.00 -6.66
CA LEU A 168 17.91 6.37 -6.19
C LEU A 168 17.88 7.78 -5.60
N ARG A 169 18.85 8.14 -4.74
CA ARG A 169 18.94 9.51 -4.20
C ARG A 169 19.07 10.55 -5.30
N ASP A 170 19.87 10.28 -6.32
CA ASP A 170 20.03 11.16 -7.48
C ASP A 170 18.75 11.27 -8.32
N LEU A 171 17.94 10.21 -8.39
CA LEU A 171 16.64 10.22 -9.05
C LEU A 171 15.64 11.08 -8.27
N LEU A 172 15.55 10.89 -6.96
CA LEU A 172 14.68 11.67 -6.06
C LEU A 172 15.04 13.15 -6.12
N ALA A 173 16.32 13.50 -5.97
CA ALA A 173 16.81 14.87 -6.12
C ALA A 173 16.57 15.44 -7.52
N GLY A 174 16.49 14.57 -8.54
CA GLY A 174 16.16 14.92 -9.93
C GLY A 174 14.66 15.09 -10.23
N GLY A 175 13.81 15.12 -9.20
CA GLY A 175 12.37 15.33 -9.33
C GLY A 175 11.59 14.10 -9.76
N LEU A 176 12.04 12.90 -9.35
CA LEU A 176 11.32 11.65 -9.62
C LEU A 176 9.87 11.70 -9.11
N GLU A 177 9.64 12.20 -7.89
CA GLU A 177 8.31 12.30 -7.29
C GLU A 177 7.34 13.09 -8.18
N GLU A 178 7.72 14.31 -8.59
CA GLU A 178 6.83 15.17 -9.39
C GLU A 178 6.52 14.57 -10.77
N LYS A 179 7.49 13.92 -11.40
CA LYS A 179 7.30 13.26 -12.70
C LYS A 179 6.41 12.03 -12.58
N LEU A 180 6.68 11.17 -11.60
CA LEU A 180 5.93 9.94 -11.37
C LEU A 180 4.47 10.27 -11.01
N THR A 181 4.26 11.13 -10.02
CA THR A 181 2.91 11.53 -9.59
C THR A 181 2.18 12.31 -10.68
N GLY A 182 2.88 13.15 -11.44
CA GLY A 182 2.35 13.85 -12.61
C GLY A 182 1.82 12.88 -13.67
N ALA A 183 2.64 11.90 -14.08
CA ALA A 183 2.25 10.88 -15.06
C ALA A 183 1.06 10.05 -14.57
N LEU A 184 1.09 9.63 -13.30
CA LEU A 184 -0.01 8.91 -12.65
C LEU A 184 -1.31 9.71 -12.68
N CYS A 185 -1.26 10.99 -12.28
CA CYS A 185 -2.43 11.86 -12.31
C CYS A 185 -2.99 12.00 -13.73
N SER A 186 -2.12 12.19 -14.72
CA SER A 186 -2.51 12.26 -16.13
C SER A 186 -3.21 10.98 -16.58
N HIS A 187 -2.65 9.80 -16.27
CA HIS A 187 -3.24 8.51 -16.61
C HIS A 187 -4.62 8.30 -15.98
N MET A 188 -4.76 8.62 -14.69
CA MET A 188 -6.02 8.48 -13.96
C MET A 188 -7.10 9.42 -14.50
N ARG A 189 -6.72 10.61 -14.97
CA ARG A 189 -7.62 11.55 -15.67
C ARG A 189 -7.94 11.17 -17.12
N GLY A 190 -7.44 10.04 -17.60
CA GLY A 190 -7.69 9.52 -18.94
C GLY A 190 -6.75 10.05 -20.02
N SER A 191 -5.69 10.78 -19.65
CA SER A 191 -4.60 11.06 -20.58
C SER A 191 -3.79 9.79 -20.76
N THR A 192 -3.80 9.22 -21.95
CA THR A 192 -3.11 7.96 -22.22
C THR A 192 -1.76 8.20 -22.89
N PRO A 193 -0.77 7.31 -22.70
CA PRO A 193 0.52 7.40 -23.40
C PRO A 193 0.32 7.50 -24.92
N THR A 194 1.23 8.19 -25.61
CA THR A 194 1.15 8.32 -27.07
C THR A 194 0.99 6.94 -27.72
N ARG A 195 -0.14 6.76 -28.41
CA ARG A 195 -0.47 5.53 -29.12
C ARG A 195 0.33 5.46 -30.41
N PRO A 196 0.88 4.27 -30.78
CA PRO A 196 1.43 4.08 -32.12
C PRO A 196 0.41 4.43 -33.21
N ALA A 197 0.87 5.03 -34.30
CA ALA A 197 0.01 5.41 -35.40
C ALA A 197 -0.63 4.18 -36.06
N VAL A 198 -1.80 4.39 -36.66
CA VAL A 198 -2.45 3.39 -37.52
C VAL A 198 -1.47 2.99 -38.62
N TYR A 199 -0.97 1.75 -38.57
CA TYR A 199 0.11 1.30 -39.46
C TYR A 199 -0.38 0.37 -40.57
N SER A 200 -1.62 -0.14 -40.47
CA SER A 200 -2.16 -1.05 -41.49
C SER A 200 -3.45 -0.53 -42.09
N LYS A 201 -3.73 -0.92 -43.34
CA LYS A 201 -5.07 -0.77 -43.94
C LYS A 201 -6.05 -1.82 -43.41
N ASP A 202 -5.54 -2.91 -42.82
CA ASP A 202 -6.37 -3.93 -42.20
C ASP A 202 -6.85 -3.45 -40.81
N ARG A 203 -8.17 -3.29 -40.69
CA ARG A 203 -8.82 -2.91 -39.43
C ARG A 203 -8.48 -3.87 -38.29
N ARG A 204 -8.37 -5.18 -38.57
CA ARG A 204 -8.08 -6.19 -37.53
C ARG A 204 -6.69 -5.99 -36.93
N ARG A 205 -5.68 -5.70 -37.77
CA ARG A 205 -4.32 -5.41 -37.30
C ARG A 205 -4.26 -4.16 -36.43
N ASN A 206 -4.97 -3.10 -36.81
CA ASN A 206 -5.02 -1.88 -36.01
C ASN A 206 -5.73 -2.08 -34.66
N ALA A 207 -6.73 -2.96 -34.60
CA ALA A 207 -7.40 -3.33 -33.35
C ALA A 207 -6.49 -4.22 -32.47
N GLN A 208 -5.72 -5.15 -33.05
CA GLN A 208 -4.69 -5.89 -32.32
C GLN A 208 -3.64 -4.97 -31.69
N LEU A 209 -3.18 -3.97 -32.44
CA LEU A 209 -2.28 -2.94 -31.90
C LEU A 209 -2.92 -2.17 -30.74
N ALA A 210 -4.17 -1.73 -30.92
CA ALA A 210 -4.91 -1.01 -29.89
C ALA A 210 -4.97 -1.82 -28.59
N LYS A 211 -5.28 -3.12 -28.72
CA LYS A 211 -5.31 -4.08 -27.62
C LYS A 211 -3.95 -4.17 -26.93
N MET A 212 -2.88 -4.37 -27.70
CA MET A 212 -1.51 -4.47 -27.16
C MET A 212 -1.09 -3.19 -26.41
N TRP A 213 -1.35 -2.02 -26.99
CA TRP A 213 -1.07 -0.74 -26.36
C TRP A 213 -1.89 -0.53 -25.09
N ALA A 214 -3.17 -0.92 -25.10
CA ALA A 214 -4.05 -0.79 -23.96
C ALA A 214 -3.58 -1.67 -22.79
N THR A 215 -3.21 -2.93 -23.06
CA THR A 215 -2.61 -3.83 -22.07
C THR A 215 -1.32 -3.23 -21.51
N GLN A 216 -0.41 -2.76 -22.38
CA GLN A 216 0.83 -2.13 -21.96
C GLN A 216 0.59 -0.90 -21.08
N ALA A 217 -0.35 -0.02 -21.43
CA ALA A 217 -0.65 1.18 -20.66
C ALA A 217 -1.24 0.86 -19.27
N LEU A 218 -2.01 -0.23 -19.15
CA LEU A 218 -2.48 -0.73 -17.85
C LEU A 218 -1.31 -1.26 -17.02
N GLU A 219 -0.41 -2.05 -17.60
CA GLU A 219 0.79 -2.56 -16.92
C GLU A 219 1.74 -1.43 -16.48
N GLU A 220 1.98 -0.44 -17.34
CA GLU A 220 2.75 0.76 -16.97
C GLU A 220 2.10 1.52 -15.82
N THR A 221 0.77 1.63 -15.80
CA THR A 221 0.04 2.28 -14.71
C THR A 221 0.14 1.50 -13.40
N GLN A 222 0.09 0.16 -13.45
CA GLN A 222 0.32 -0.68 -12.28
C GLN A 222 1.73 -0.46 -11.70
N VAL A 223 2.76 -0.53 -12.54
CA VAL A 223 4.14 -0.35 -12.07
C VAL A 223 4.36 1.07 -11.54
N MET A 224 3.71 2.09 -12.12
CA MET A 224 3.74 3.44 -11.56
C MET A 224 3.10 3.52 -10.17
N LEU A 225 1.97 2.83 -9.94
CA LEU A 225 1.36 2.74 -8.62
C LEU A 225 2.30 2.05 -7.62
N ASP A 226 2.93 0.94 -8.02
CA ASP A 226 3.91 0.24 -7.17
C ASP A 226 5.10 1.16 -6.85
N CYS A 227 5.61 1.92 -7.82
CA CYS A 227 6.65 2.91 -7.59
C CYS A 227 6.18 4.00 -6.61
N ALA A 228 4.96 4.52 -6.78
CA ALA A 228 4.44 5.57 -5.90
C ALA A 228 4.27 5.06 -4.46
N PHE A 229 3.84 3.80 -4.30
CA PHE A 229 3.78 3.13 -3.00
C PHE A 229 5.15 3.05 -2.36
N TYR A 230 6.14 2.42 -3.01
CA TYR A 230 7.49 2.28 -2.42
C TYR A 230 8.20 3.62 -2.20
N MET A 231 7.88 4.62 -3.01
CA MET A 231 8.39 5.97 -2.82
C MET A 231 7.88 6.58 -1.53
N TYR A 232 6.58 6.52 -1.24
CA TYR A 232 6.02 7.08 0.01
C TYR A 232 6.23 6.20 1.24
N TYR A 233 6.34 4.88 1.03
CA TYR A 233 6.73 3.94 2.09
C TYR A 233 8.18 4.16 2.56
N SER A 234 8.99 4.88 1.78
CA SER A 234 10.34 5.26 2.17
C SER A 234 10.33 6.39 3.19
N PRO A 235 11.09 6.26 4.31
CA PRO A 235 11.31 7.37 5.24
C PRO A 235 11.92 8.62 4.59
N ALA A 236 12.59 8.46 3.45
CA ALA A 236 13.28 9.55 2.75
C ALA A 236 12.34 10.50 1.99
N VAL A 237 11.07 10.12 1.77
CA VAL A 237 10.12 10.92 0.99
C VAL A 237 8.84 11.13 1.79
N ARG A 238 8.52 12.40 2.07
CA ARG A 238 7.27 12.78 2.73
C ARG A 238 6.34 13.45 1.73
N CYS A 239 5.11 12.94 1.62
CA CYS A 239 4.12 13.53 0.74
C CYS A 239 3.71 14.91 1.25
N SER A 240 3.78 15.92 0.38
CA SER A 240 3.19 17.23 0.69
C SER A 240 1.66 17.18 0.65
N ALA A 241 0.99 18.09 1.37
CA ALA A 241 -0.48 18.18 1.34
C ALA A 241 -1.03 18.49 -0.06
N SER A 242 -0.32 19.31 -0.85
CA SER A 242 -0.70 19.61 -2.23
C SER A 242 -0.46 18.43 -3.17
N GLY A 243 0.60 17.65 -2.95
CA GLY A 243 0.85 16.39 -3.63
C GLY A 243 -0.25 15.36 -3.34
N PHE A 244 -0.61 15.19 -2.07
CA PHE A 244 -1.72 14.35 -1.64
C PHE A 244 -3.03 14.77 -2.31
N ALA A 245 -3.39 16.06 -2.24
CA ALA A 245 -4.64 16.56 -2.80
C ALA A 245 -4.73 16.30 -4.32
N ARG A 246 -3.62 16.50 -5.05
CA ARG A 246 -3.53 16.18 -6.48
C ARG A 246 -3.76 14.70 -6.77
N LEU A 247 -3.13 13.81 -6.00
CA LEU A 247 -3.29 12.37 -6.14
C LEU A 247 -4.72 11.94 -5.81
N ALA A 248 -5.27 12.42 -4.69
CA ALA A 248 -6.64 12.12 -4.28
C ALA A 248 -7.66 12.53 -5.36
N GLU A 249 -7.59 13.77 -5.87
CA GLU A 249 -8.47 14.21 -6.96
C GLU A 249 -8.32 13.34 -8.21
N ALA A 250 -7.10 13.00 -8.60
CA ALA A 250 -6.88 12.17 -9.78
C ALA A 250 -7.37 10.72 -9.58
N PHE A 251 -7.18 10.13 -8.39
CA PHE A 251 -7.59 8.76 -8.09
C PHE A 251 -9.10 8.63 -8.02
N GLU A 252 -9.81 9.64 -7.51
CA GLU A 252 -11.27 9.70 -7.52
C GLU A 252 -11.83 9.84 -8.95
N GLU A 253 -11.28 10.74 -9.76
CA GLU A 253 -11.65 10.87 -11.17
C GLU A 253 -11.26 9.64 -12.01
N GLY A 254 -10.29 8.86 -11.53
CA GLY A 254 -9.74 7.65 -12.13
C GLY A 254 -10.22 6.39 -11.43
N ALA A 255 -9.29 5.56 -10.96
CA ALA A 255 -9.53 4.18 -10.51
C ALA A 255 -10.68 3.99 -9.50
N LEU A 256 -10.88 4.95 -8.59
CA LEU A 256 -11.93 4.86 -7.56
C LEU A 256 -13.32 5.20 -8.13
N GLY A 257 -13.41 6.10 -9.10
CA GLY A 257 -14.68 6.49 -9.74
C GLY A 257 -15.02 5.75 -11.04
N ARG A 258 -14.02 5.30 -11.81
CA ARG A 258 -14.19 4.61 -13.10
C ARG A 258 -12.95 3.79 -13.50
N ALA A 259 -13.12 2.93 -14.51
CA ALA A 259 -11.97 2.24 -15.10
C ALA A 259 -11.11 3.22 -15.93
N PRO A 260 -9.77 3.05 -15.95
CA PRO A 260 -8.88 3.84 -16.80
C PRO A 260 -9.26 3.76 -18.29
N ALA A 261 -8.95 4.81 -19.06
CA ALA A 261 -9.32 4.87 -20.48
C ALA A 261 -8.72 3.71 -21.31
N SER A 262 -7.53 3.24 -20.96
CA SER A 262 -6.90 2.06 -21.58
C SER A 262 -7.71 0.77 -21.36
N ALA A 263 -8.42 0.63 -20.24
CA ALA A 263 -9.29 -0.52 -20.00
C ALA A 263 -10.45 -0.60 -21.01
N ALA A 264 -11.06 0.54 -21.31
CA ALA A 264 -12.11 0.60 -22.33
C ALA A 264 -11.56 0.24 -23.73
N GLU A 265 -10.36 0.72 -24.08
CA GLU A 265 -9.70 0.37 -25.34
C GLU A 265 -9.37 -1.13 -25.43
N LEU A 266 -8.94 -1.76 -24.33
CA LEU A 266 -8.69 -3.20 -24.29
C LEU A 266 -9.97 -4.00 -24.62
N VAL A 267 -11.08 -3.68 -23.96
CA VAL A 267 -12.37 -4.36 -24.19
C VAL A 267 -12.92 -4.07 -25.60
N ASN A 268 -12.89 -2.81 -26.03
CA ASN A 268 -13.44 -2.39 -27.33
C ASN A 268 -12.73 -3.02 -28.53
N ASN A 269 -11.47 -3.46 -28.35
CA ASN A 269 -10.68 -4.07 -29.41
C ASN A 269 -10.51 -5.59 -29.24
N ALA A 270 -11.06 -6.19 -28.18
CA ALA A 270 -10.90 -7.63 -27.90
C ALA A 270 -11.60 -8.57 -28.90
N TRP A 271 -12.59 -8.06 -29.64
CA TRP A 271 -13.31 -8.81 -30.69
C TRP A 271 -12.38 -9.47 -31.74
N VAL A 272 -11.16 -8.96 -31.91
CA VAL A 272 -10.16 -9.51 -32.84
C VAL A 272 -9.76 -10.96 -32.52
N ASP A 273 -9.97 -11.39 -31.28
CA ASP A 273 -9.66 -12.71 -30.76
C ASP A 273 -10.92 -13.58 -30.54
N GLY A 274 -12.08 -13.10 -30.98
CA GLY A 274 -13.38 -13.76 -30.80
C GLY A 274 -13.91 -13.70 -29.36
N GLU A 275 -15.00 -14.43 -29.10
CA GLU A 275 -15.75 -14.36 -27.83
C GLU A 275 -14.88 -14.65 -26.60
N ARG A 276 -13.99 -15.67 -26.68
CA ARG A 276 -13.05 -15.99 -25.59
C ARG A 276 -12.07 -14.86 -25.31
N GLY A 277 -11.64 -14.14 -26.34
CA GLY A 277 -10.74 -13.00 -26.18
C GLY A 277 -11.42 -11.81 -25.51
N GLU A 278 -12.71 -11.59 -25.80
CA GLU A 278 -13.51 -10.57 -25.11
C GLU A 278 -13.76 -10.91 -23.65
N GLU A 279 -14.05 -12.18 -23.34
CA GLU A 279 -14.20 -12.65 -21.97
C GLU A 279 -12.91 -12.43 -21.17
N TYR A 280 -11.78 -12.88 -21.71
CA TYR A 280 -10.45 -12.67 -21.11
C TYR A 280 -10.13 -11.18 -20.90
N ALA A 281 -10.48 -10.32 -21.86
CA ALA A 281 -10.27 -8.88 -21.74
C ALA A 281 -11.09 -8.25 -20.60
N ARG A 282 -12.36 -8.68 -20.43
CA ARG A 282 -13.21 -8.21 -19.33
C ARG A 282 -12.66 -8.66 -17.97
N GLU A 283 -12.27 -9.92 -17.85
CA GLU A 283 -11.67 -10.46 -16.64
C GLU A 283 -10.36 -9.73 -16.28
N THR A 284 -9.49 -9.53 -17.27
CA THR A 284 -8.24 -8.77 -17.11
C THR A 284 -8.50 -7.34 -16.63
N VAL A 285 -9.47 -6.64 -17.22
CA VAL A 285 -9.84 -5.27 -16.82
C VAL A 285 -10.41 -5.22 -15.41
N ASN A 286 -11.23 -6.20 -15.02
CA ASN A 286 -11.76 -6.27 -13.66
C ASN A 286 -10.62 -6.46 -12.64
N GLY A 287 -9.72 -7.41 -12.89
CA GLY A 287 -8.55 -7.63 -12.03
C GLY A 287 -7.65 -6.40 -11.90
N PHE A 288 -7.37 -5.69 -13.00
CA PHE A 288 -6.65 -4.41 -12.95
C PHE A 288 -7.42 -3.34 -12.17
N SER A 289 -8.73 -3.24 -12.37
CA SER A 289 -9.54 -2.22 -11.69
C SER A 289 -9.51 -2.41 -10.18
N ASP A 290 -9.61 -3.65 -9.71
CA ASP A 290 -9.57 -3.96 -8.28
C ASP A 290 -8.16 -3.73 -7.70
N SER A 291 -7.12 -4.12 -8.43
CA SER A 291 -5.72 -3.86 -8.06
C SER A 291 -5.41 -2.36 -7.98
N PHE A 292 -5.86 -1.57 -8.96
CA PHE A 292 -5.68 -0.13 -8.98
C PHE A 292 -6.40 0.56 -7.83
N ARG A 293 -7.65 0.18 -7.54
CA ARG A 293 -8.39 0.73 -6.40
C ARG A 293 -7.68 0.46 -5.10
N ALA A 294 -7.28 -0.79 -4.86
CA ALA A 294 -6.57 -1.18 -3.66
C ALA A 294 -5.27 -0.38 -3.47
N MET A 295 -4.45 -0.28 -4.53
CA MET A 295 -3.21 0.50 -4.48
C MET A 295 -3.45 1.99 -4.30
N CYS A 296 -4.42 2.59 -5.00
CA CYS A 296 -4.77 3.99 -4.81
C CYS A 296 -5.13 4.28 -3.36
N SER A 297 -5.91 3.40 -2.71
CA SER A 297 -6.25 3.53 -1.30
C SER A 297 -5.02 3.41 -0.40
N VAL A 298 -4.20 2.39 -0.57
CA VAL A 298 -2.99 2.18 0.26
C VAL A 298 -1.99 3.32 0.09
N ILE A 299 -1.74 3.79 -1.14
CA ILE A 299 -0.84 4.92 -1.42
C ILE A 299 -1.32 6.18 -0.72
N LEU A 300 -2.63 6.48 -0.75
CA LEU A 300 -3.16 7.66 -0.07
C LEU A 300 -3.10 7.51 1.46
N ILE A 301 -3.34 6.32 2.01
CA ILE A 301 -3.19 6.06 3.45
C ILE A 301 -1.74 6.26 3.87
N GLU A 302 -0.78 5.71 3.11
CA GLU A 302 0.64 5.86 3.38
C GLU A 302 1.10 7.32 3.25
N ALA A 303 0.63 8.02 2.21
CA ALA A 303 0.94 9.43 2.01
C ALA A 303 0.39 10.34 3.11
N MET A 304 -0.61 9.90 3.90
CA MET A 304 -1.06 10.63 5.11
C MET A 304 -0.12 10.48 6.30
N ASP A 305 0.80 9.52 6.26
CA ASP A 305 1.84 9.27 7.26
C ASP A 305 1.32 9.25 8.71
N LEU A 306 0.32 8.39 8.95
CA LEU A 306 -0.27 8.22 10.29
C LEU A 306 0.77 7.75 11.33
N GLU A 307 1.84 7.12 10.88
CA GLU A 307 2.94 6.71 11.75
C GLU A 307 3.67 7.94 12.31
N ASP A 308 4.07 8.90 11.48
CA ASP A 308 4.70 10.15 11.93
C ASP A 308 3.77 10.97 12.83
N VAL A 309 2.45 10.96 12.59
CA VAL A 309 1.45 11.57 13.49
C VAL A 309 1.48 10.92 14.88
N VAL A 310 1.53 9.58 14.95
CA VAL A 310 1.56 8.85 16.23
C VAL A 310 2.91 9.02 16.92
N GLN A 311 4.03 9.02 16.19
CA GLN A 311 5.35 9.29 16.74
C GLN A 311 5.44 10.70 17.34
N SER A 312 4.81 11.69 16.70
CA SER A 312 4.73 13.06 17.19
C SER A 312 4.00 13.18 18.54
N LEU A 313 3.03 12.31 18.83
CA LEU A 313 2.34 12.26 20.14
C LEU A 313 3.28 11.82 21.27
N ASN A 314 4.25 10.98 20.95
CA ASN A 314 5.20 10.39 21.89
C ASN A 314 6.50 11.21 22.02
N ALA A 315 6.72 12.19 21.14
CA ALA A 315 7.90 13.03 21.15
C ALA A 315 7.84 14.07 22.29
N ALA A 316 8.79 13.98 23.23
CA ALA A 316 8.85 14.86 24.42
C ALA A 316 9.02 16.36 24.09
N ASP A 317 9.61 16.68 22.93
CA ASP A 317 9.98 18.06 22.54
C ASP A 317 9.18 18.60 21.34
N GLY A 318 8.11 17.91 20.92
CA GLY A 318 7.31 18.29 19.74
C GLY A 318 8.15 18.28 18.47
N GLY A 319 8.32 17.08 17.89
CA GLY A 319 9.16 16.82 16.70
C GLY A 319 8.85 17.69 15.48
N ASP A 320 9.47 17.38 14.34
CA ASP A 320 9.20 18.11 13.10
C ASP A 320 7.69 18.16 12.81
N THR A 321 7.19 19.34 12.45
CA THR A 321 5.76 19.51 12.15
C THR A 321 5.36 18.65 10.96
N HIS A 322 4.58 17.61 11.22
CA HIS A 322 3.96 16.73 10.21
C HIS A 322 3.34 17.55 9.06
N ALA A 323 3.59 17.13 7.81
CA ALA A 323 3.28 17.91 6.61
C ALA A 323 1.78 18.28 6.47
N MET A 324 0.88 17.46 7.00
CA MET A 324 -0.57 17.70 6.97
C MET A 324 -1.13 18.40 8.23
N LEU A 325 -0.33 18.58 9.29
CA LEU A 325 -0.80 19.18 10.55
C LEU A 325 -0.66 20.70 10.56
N ASN A 326 -1.29 21.36 9.58
CA ASN A 326 -1.48 22.81 9.56
C ASN A 326 -2.81 23.18 8.88
N VAL A 327 -3.32 24.38 9.17
CA VAL A 327 -4.67 24.80 8.76
C VAL A 327 -4.86 24.82 7.24
N ASP A 328 -3.86 25.26 6.47
CA ASP A 328 -3.99 25.36 5.02
C ASP A 328 -3.91 23.98 4.36
N ALA A 329 -2.98 23.12 4.80
CA ALA A 329 -2.92 21.73 4.38
C ALA A 329 -4.24 20.99 4.65
N MET A 330 -4.80 21.14 5.86
CA MET A 330 -6.08 20.51 6.21
C MET A 330 -7.24 20.97 5.32
N LYS A 331 -7.27 22.25 4.91
CA LYS A 331 -8.28 22.75 3.96
C LYS A 331 -8.12 22.13 2.58
N ASP A 332 -6.89 22.05 2.08
CA ASP A 332 -6.61 21.48 0.75
C ASP A 332 -7.01 20.00 0.70
N VAL A 333 -6.63 19.23 1.72
CA VAL A 333 -7.00 17.81 1.85
C VAL A 333 -8.52 17.65 2.02
N ALA A 334 -9.15 18.41 2.90
CA ALA A 334 -10.60 18.34 3.11
C ALA A 334 -11.38 18.69 1.85
N LYS A 335 -10.89 19.65 1.04
CA LYS A 335 -11.49 19.99 -0.25
C LYS A 335 -11.38 18.84 -1.25
N ALA A 336 -10.22 18.19 -1.36
CA ALA A 336 -10.00 17.07 -2.27
C ALA A 336 -10.92 15.88 -1.93
N LEU A 337 -11.05 15.55 -0.63
CA LEU A 337 -11.87 14.43 -0.14
C LEU A 337 -13.37 14.78 0.06
N GLY A 338 -13.72 16.06 -0.04
CA GLY A 338 -15.04 16.57 0.35
C GLY A 338 -16.20 16.00 -0.46
N LYS A 339 -15.95 15.60 -1.72
CA LYS A 339 -16.97 15.04 -2.63
C LYS A 339 -17.01 13.52 -2.68
N TRP A 340 -16.06 12.85 -2.03
CA TRP A 340 -15.98 11.40 -2.07
C TRP A 340 -17.23 10.74 -1.47
N PRO A 341 -17.78 9.68 -2.07
CA PRO A 341 -18.87 8.95 -1.43
C PRO A 341 -18.38 8.24 -0.15
N SER A 342 -19.28 8.02 0.81
CA SER A 342 -18.98 7.23 2.01
C SER A 342 -19.34 5.77 1.77
N ASP A 343 -18.55 5.11 0.90
CA ASP A 343 -18.74 3.72 0.47
C ASP A 343 -17.48 2.86 0.74
N ALA A 344 -17.57 1.56 0.48
CA ALA A 344 -16.48 0.61 0.73
C ALA A 344 -15.22 0.90 -0.11
N THR A 345 -15.35 1.52 -1.29
CA THR A 345 -14.22 1.82 -2.19
C THR A 345 -13.38 2.98 -1.66
N HIS A 346 -14.04 4.01 -1.16
CA HIS A 346 -13.41 5.24 -0.66
C HIS A 346 -13.14 5.21 0.85
N GLY A 347 -13.83 4.29 1.54
CA GLY A 347 -13.86 4.15 2.99
C GLY A 347 -12.51 4.12 3.68
N PRO A 348 -11.54 3.29 3.27
CA PRO A 348 -10.25 3.19 3.97
C PRO A 348 -9.49 4.52 4.04
N VAL A 349 -9.57 5.32 2.97
CA VAL A 349 -8.94 6.66 2.92
C VAL A 349 -9.71 7.65 3.78
N LEU A 350 -11.05 7.61 3.77
CA LEU A 350 -11.88 8.46 4.63
C LEU A 350 -11.68 8.13 6.12
N LEU A 351 -11.50 6.85 6.46
CA LEU A 351 -11.15 6.37 7.80
C LEU A 351 -9.77 6.89 8.23
N ALA A 352 -8.77 6.81 7.36
CA ALA A 352 -7.44 7.35 7.61
C ALA A 352 -7.47 8.86 7.85
N TRP A 353 -8.22 9.60 7.02
CA TRP A 353 -8.38 11.05 7.19
C TRP A 353 -9.10 11.41 8.50
N ALA A 354 -10.18 10.71 8.85
CA ALA A 354 -10.87 10.91 10.12
C ALA A 354 -9.96 10.58 11.33
N THR A 355 -9.11 9.58 11.20
CA THR A 355 -8.11 9.18 12.21
C THR A 355 -7.09 10.30 12.41
N LEU A 356 -6.48 10.80 11.33
CA LEU A 356 -5.52 11.91 11.38
C LEU A 356 -6.12 13.14 12.06
N LEU A 357 -7.32 13.55 11.65
CA LEU A 357 -8.00 14.72 12.23
C LEU A 357 -8.32 14.56 13.71
N SER A 358 -8.62 13.34 14.15
CA SER A 358 -8.93 13.05 15.56
C SER A 358 -7.67 13.05 16.43
N LEU A 359 -6.52 12.68 15.88
CA LEU A 359 -5.21 12.73 16.55
C LEU A 359 -4.58 14.13 16.52
N ALA A 360 -4.90 14.94 15.51
CA ALA A 360 -4.25 16.23 15.25
C ALA A 360 -4.20 17.20 16.45
N PRO A 361 -5.27 17.40 17.25
CA PRO A 361 -5.23 18.31 18.40
C PRO A 361 -4.23 17.89 19.48
N SER A 362 -3.99 16.58 19.61
CA SER A 362 -3.03 16.01 20.54
C SER A 362 -1.62 16.02 19.96
N ALA A 363 -1.47 15.79 18.65
CA ALA A 363 -0.17 15.73 17.96
C ALA A 363 0.43 17.12 17.73
N ALA A 364 -0.41 18.14 17.53
CA ALA A 364 0.02 19.51 17.33
C ALA A 364 -0.71 20.43 18.32
N SER A 365 -0.11 20.60 19.51
CA SER A 365 -0.69 21.42 20.58
C SER A 365 -1.04 22.84 20.10
N GLY A 366 -2.32 23.22 20.25
CA GLY A 366 -2.82 24.53 19.81
C GLY A 366 -3.33 24.58 18.36
N LEU A 367 -3.20 23.49 17.59
CA LEU A 367 -3.82 23.38 16.28
C LEU A 367 -5.34 23.18 16.43
N THR A 368 -6.11 24.13 15.91
CA THR A 368 -7.57 23.99 15.81
C THR A 368 -7.92 23.66 14.36
N PRO A 369 -8.46 22.45 14.07
CA PRO A 369 -8.85 22.08 12.71
C PRO A 369 -9.87 23.08 12.13
N PRO A 370 -9.74 23.44 10.84
CA PRO A 370 -10.71 24.32 10.18
C PRO A 370 -12.09 23.64 10.08
N PRO A 371 -13.19 24.39 9.90
CA PRO A 371 -14.55 23.83 9.85
C PRO A 371 -14.76 22.76 8.77
N GLU A 372 -14.01 22.83 7.67
CA GLU A 372 -13.99 21.87 6.57
C GLU A 372 -13.36 20.53 6.97
N ALA A 373 -12.48 20.55 7.97
CA ALA A 373 -11.75 19.41 8.52
C ALA A 373 -12.15 19.12 9.97
N ASP A 374 -13.43 19.27 10.28
CA ASP A 374 -13.98 19.01 11.61
C ASP A 374 -13.87 17.52 11.98
N PRO A 375 -13.14 17.15 13.05
CA PRO A 375 -12.90 15.75 13.39
C PRO A 375 -14.19 14.97 13.70
N ALA A 376 -15.16 15.59 14.37
CA ALA A 376 -16.40 14.94 14.76
C ALA A 376 -17.29 14.65 13.54
N LYS A 377 -17.41 15.61 12.61
CA LYS A 377 -18.15 15.41 11.35
C LYS A 377 -17.50 14.35 10.48
N MET A 378 -16.17 14.36 10.36
CA MET A 378 -15.47 13.37 9.55
C MET A 378 -15.55 11.96 10.16
N SER A 379 -15.43 11.84 11.48
CA SER A 379 -15.64 10.57 12.19
C SER A 379 -17.06 10.05 12.01
N ALA A 380 -18.07 10.91 12.13
CA ALA A 380 -19.46 10.55 11.88
C ALA A 380 -19.70 10.14 10.42
N ARG A 381 -19.01 10.77 9.45
CA ARG A 381 -19.08 10.40 8.03
C ARG A 381 -18.46 9.03 7.77
N ALA A 382 -17.31 8.72 8.39
CA ALA A 382 -16.66 7.42 8.28
C ALA A 382 -17.50 6.32 8.95
N ALA A 383 -18.07 6.59 10.13
CA ALA A 383 -18.87 5.62 10.89
C ALA A 383 -20.31 5.45 10.39
N GLY A 384 -20.88 6.47 9.73
CA GLY A 384 -22.29 6.49 9.32
C GLY A 384 -22.59 5.87 7.95
N GLY A 385 -21.58 5.42 7.21
CA GLY A 385 -21.71 4.75 5.91
C GLY A 385 -20.87 3.47 5.86
N ASP A 386 -20.64 2.94 4.65
CA ASP A 386 -19.79 1.75 4.45
C ASP A 386 -18.29 2.10 4.47
N ALA A 387 -17.91 3.21 5.12
CA ALA A 387 -16.56 3.79 5.13
C ALA A 387 -15.78 3.50 6.43
N GLY A 388 -16.36 2.73 7.36
CA GLY A 388 -15.76 2.38 8.64
C GLY A 388 -14.80 1.19 8.54
N PHE A 389 -14.66 0.46 9.65
CA PHE A 389 -13.81 -0.74 9.73
C PHE A 389 -14.18 -1.83 8.71
N ASP A 390 -15.45 -1.94 8.31
CA ASP A 390 -15.88 -2.89 7.27
C ASP A 390 -15.27 -2.59 5.89
N SER A 391 -14.98 -1.32 5.60
CA SER A 391 -14.30 -0.91 4.37
C SER A 391 -12.84 -1.35 4.37
N LEU A 392 -12.16 -1.22 5.52
CA LEU A 392 -10.81 -1.70 5.72
C LEU A 392 -10.74 -3.23 5.59
N LEU A 393 -11.70 -3.93 6.19
CA LEU A 393 -11.82 -5.39 6.06
C LEU A 393 -12.05 -5.80 4.59
N SER A 394 -12.90 -5.07 3.87
CA SER A 394 -13.17 -5.32 2.45
C SER A 394 -11.90 -5.11 1.61
N LEU A 395 -11.12 -4.06 1.88
CA LEU A 395 -9.83 -3.82 1.23
C LEU A 395 -8.84 -4.96 1.50
N LEU A 396 -8.70 -5.40 2.76
CA LEU A 396 -7.81 -6.51 3.15
C LEU A 396 -8.18 -7.84 2.47
N ARG A 397 -9.47 -8.03 2.16
CA ARG A 397 -9.98 -9.23 1.50
C ARG A 397 -9.81 -9.25 -0.02
N THR A 398 -9.36 -8.15 -0.62
CA THR A 398 -9.06 -8.13 -2.06
C THR A 398 -7.90 -9.07 -2.39
N ASP A 399 -8.00 -9.81 -3.50
CA ASP A 399 -6.95 -10.75 -3.94
C ASP A 399 -5.60 -10.06 -4.11
N TYR A 400 -5.61 -8.79 -4.52
CA TYR A 400 -4.41 -7.98 -4.64
C TYR A 400 -3.72 -7.77 -3.30
N ILE A 401 -4.44 -7.33 -2.25
CA ILE A 401 -3.85 -7.12 -0.91
C ILE A 401 -3.46 -8.45 -0.25
N LYS A 402 -4.17 -9.55 -0.54
CA LYS A 402 -3.76 -10.89 -0.10
C LYS A 402 -2.48 -11.37 -0.78
N GLY A 403 -2.29 -11.02 -2.06
CA GLY A 403 -1.14 -11.40 -2.87
C GLY A 403 0.08 -10.50 -2.72
N ILE A 404 -0.09 -9.26 -2.24
CA ILE A 404 1.02 -8.31 -2.05
C ILE A 404 1.78 -8.55 -0.73
N GLY A 405 3.05 -8.11 -0.70
CA GLY A 405 3.96 -8.34 0.41
C GLY A 405 3.60 -7.62 1.72
N HIS A 406 4.41 -7.85 2.75
CA HIS A 406 4.23 -7.34 4.11
C HIS A 406 4.06 -5.81 4.19
N ALA A 407 4.68 -5.03 3.30
CA ALA A 407 4.69 -3.57 3.33
C ALA A 407 3.28 -2.96 3.31
N CYS A 408 2.42 -3.33 2.35
CA CYS A 408 1.06 -2.78 2.29
C CYS A 408 0.23 -3.18 3.52
N LYS A 409 0.37 -4.42 3.99
CA LYS A 409 -0.31 -4.87 5.22
C LYS A 409 0.21 -4.13 6.46
N SER A 410 1.48 -3.71 6.49
CA SER A 410 2.03 -2.85 7.53
C SER A 410 1.35 -1.48 7.55
N VAL A 411 1.19 -0.83 6.39
CA VAL A 411 0.45 0.44 6.26
C VAL A 411 -0.98 0.31 6.80
N LEU A 412 -1.68 -0.76 6.41
CA LEU A 412 -3.04 -1.01 6.86
C LEU A 412 -3.13 -1.37 8.35
N LYS A 413 -2.12 -2.04 8.91
CA LYS A 413 -1.98 -2.28 10.35
C LYS A 413 -1.79 -0.95 11.10
N ASN A 414 -0.96 -0.06 10.58
CA ASN A 414 -0.73 1.26 11.16
C ASN A 414 -2.01 2.09 11.18
N LEU A 415 -2.76 2.10 10.07
CA LEU A 415 -4.11 2.68 10.01
C LEU A 415 -5.02 2.06 11.07
N PHE A 416 -5.16 0.73 11.09
CA PHE A 416 -6.05 0.05 12.01
C PHE A 416 -5.76 0.42 13.46
N THR A 417 -4.48 0.41 13.82
CA THR A 417 -4.02 0.66 15.18
C THR A 417 -4.19 2.12 15.59
N ALA A 418 -3.86 3.05 14.69
CA ALA A 418 -4.09 4.48 14.90
C ALA A 418 -5.59 4.78 15.05
N SER A 419 -6.46 4.15 14.25
CA SER A 419 -7.91 4.32 14.34
C SER A 419 -8.49 3.83 15.67
N LEU A 420 -8.00 2.70 16.20
CA LEU A 420 -8.41 2.20 17.52
C LEU A 420 -8.13 3.21 18.63
N ALA A 421 -6.96 3.86 18.58
CA ALA A 421 -6.57 4.90 19.53
C ALA A 421 -7.39 6.19 19.33
N ALA A 422 -7.48 6.66 18.09
CA ALA A 422 -8.09 7.93 17.74
C ALA A 422 -9.59 8.03 18.08
N PHE A 423 -10.31 6.91 18.00
CA PHE A 423 -11.75 6.87 18.26
C PHE A 423 -12.13 6.31 19.63
N ASP A 424 -11.16 6.03 20.52
CA ASP A 424 -11.37 5.43 21.84
C ASP A 424 -12.28 4.17 21.75
N VAL A 425 -11.98 3.29 20.77
CA VAL A 425 -12.81 2.10 20.46
C VAL A 425 -12.81 1.11 21.62
N LEU A 426 -11.74 1.09 22.39
CA LEU A 426 -11.51 0.19 23.52
C LEU A 426 -11.98 0.87 24.83
N PRO A 427 -12.39 0.11 25.87
CA PRO A 427 -12.14 -1.31 26.09
C PRO A 427 -13.21 -2.25 25.51
N VAL A 428 -12.81 -3.50 25.22
CA VAL A 428 -13.62 -4.53 24.52
C VAL A 428 -15.02 -4.75 25.13
N GLN A 429 -15.18 -4.54 26.43
CA GLN A 429 -16.45 -4.73 27.14
C GLN A 429 -17.53 -3.71 26.76
N ARG A 430 -17.17 -2.62 26.08
CA ARG A 430 -18.12 -1.60 25.60
C ARG A 430 -18.59 -1.83 24.17
N LEU A 431 -17.97 -2.78 23.46
CA LEU A 431 -18.31 -3.08 22.07
C LEU A 431 -19.68 -3.76 21.98
N LYS A 432 -20.46 -3.37 20.96
CA LYS A 432 -21.74 -4.00 20.65
C LYS A 432 -21.52 -5.43 20.12
N PRO A 433 -22.56 -6.29 20.16
CA PRO A 433 -22.50 -7.61 19.54
C PRO A 433 -22.06 -7.52 18.06
N GLY A 434 -21.01 -8.26 17.69
CA GLY A 434 -20.44 -8.28 16.34
C GLY A 434 -19.32 -7.27 16.07
N GLU A 435 -19.21 -6.17 16.83
CA GLU A 435 -18.13 -5.19 16.65
C GLU A 435 -16.76 -5.80 16.97
N LEU A 436 -16.68 -6.60 18.05
CA LEU A 436 -15.46 -7.33 18.38
C LEU A 436 -15.08 -8.34 17.28
N ASP A 437 -16.05 -9.01 16.67
CA ASP A 437 -15.78 -9.98 15.60
C ASP A 437 -15.20 -9.28 14.37
N ALA A 438 -15.71 -8.11 13.99
CA ALA A 438 -15.18 -7.32 12.89
C ALA A 438 -13.72 -6.88 13.15
N LEU A 439 -13.40 -6.42 14.37
CA LEU A 439 -12.02 -6.05 14.73
C LEU A 439 -11.07 -7.27 14.69
N LEU A 440 -11.53 -8.44 15.13
CA LEU A 440 -10.74 -9.67 15.08
C LEU A 440 -10.60 -10.24 13.66
N ASP A 441 -11.60 -10.06 12.81
CA ASP A 441 -11.52 -10.37 11.38
C ASP A 441 -10.45 -9.51 10.71
N ILE A 442 -10.43 -8.20 10.98
CA ILE A 442 -9.40 -7.29 10.47
C ILE A 442 -8.02 -7.72 10.93
N LEU A 443 -7.85 -7.96 12.24
CA LEU A 443 -6.58 -8.44 12.79
C LEU A 443 -6.12 -9.73 12.09
N SER A 444 -7.03 -10.67 11.88
CA SER A 444 -6.72 -11.96 11.24
C SER A 444 -6.25 -11.77 9.80
N GLU A 445 -6.96 -10.97 9.00
CA GLU A 445 -6.60 -10.71 7.59
C GLU A 445 -5.29 -9.91 7.46
N LEU A 446 -5.02 -8.99 8.40
CA LEU A 446 -3.77 -8.23 8.46
C LEU A 446 -2.55 -9.14 8.64
N VAL A 447 -2.62 -10.13 9.53
CA VAL A 447 -1.47 -10.99 9.84
C VAL A 447 -1.47 -12.33 9.09
N GLU A 448 -2.54 -12.64 8.34
CA GLU A 448 -2.64 -13.86 7.53
C GLU A 448 -1.45 -13.96 6.56
N GLY A 449 -0.68 -15.05 6.71
CA GLY A 449 0.50 -15.32 5.89
C GLY A 449 1.70 -14.40 6.16
N GLN A 450 1.68 -13.59 7.24
CA GLN A 450 2.71 -12.58 7.53
C GLN A 450 3.38 -12.80 8.89
N PRO A 451 4.39 -13.71 9.00
CA PRO A 451 5.14 -13.93 10.24
C PRO A 451 5.82 -12.65 10.76
N ILE A 452 6.39 -11.85 9.86
CA ILE A 452 7.10 -10.60 10.20
C ILE A 452 6.17 -9.63 10.95
N LEU A 453 4.90 -9.49 10.52
CA LEU A 453 3.94 -8.62 11.20
C LEU A 453 3.56 -9.15 12.59
N CYS A 454 3.51 -10.48 12.77
CA CYS A 454 3.31 -11.07 14.09
C CYS A 454 4.49 -10.79 15.02
N GLU A 455 5.72 -10.94 14.52
CA GLU A 455 6.94 -10.64 15.26
C GLU A 455 7.03 -9.15 15.63
N GLN A 456 6.73 -8.25 14.69
CA GLN A 456 6.64 -6.81 14.95
C GLN A 456 5.62 -6.49 16.04
N PHE A 457 4.42 -7.09 15.98
CA PHE A 457 3.41 -6.91 17.03
C PHE A 457 3.99 -7.30 18.40
N TRP A 458 4.56 -8.50 18.54
CA TRP A 458 5.08 -8.97 19.82
C TRP A 458 6.30 -8.16 20.30
N GLY A 459 7.21 -7.79 19.38
CA GLY A 459 8.38 -6.96 19.68
C GLY A 459 8.01 -5.55 20.13
N GLY A 460 7.01 -4.94 19.50
CA GLY A 460 6.50 -3.60 19.84
C GLY A 460 5.50 -3.57 21.01
N SER A 461 4.98 -4.72 21.43
CA SER A 461 3.90 -4.80 22.42
C SER A 461 4.28 -4.47 23.88
N HIS A 462 5.55 -4.18 24.15
CA HIS A 462 6.09 -4.04 25.51
C HIS A 462 6.12 -2.60 26.06
N GLY A 463 5.50 -1.60 25.41
CA GLY A 463 5.41 -0.21 25.91
C GLY A 463 4.27 0.63 25.29
N ASP A 464 4.24 1.94 25.59
CA ASP A 464 3.32 2.98 25.03
C ASP A 464 3.60 3.28 23.53
N GLY A 465 3.92 2.23 22.77
CA GLY A 465 4.28 2.30 21.35
C GLY A 465 3.08 2.16 20.43
N GLN A 466 3.38 2.19 19.12
CA GLN A 466 2.38 2.10 18.06
C GLN A 466 1.50 0.84 18.17
N GLU A 467 2.00 -0.28 18.70
CA GLU A 467 1.25 -1.54 18.87
C GLU A 467 0.33 -1.59 20.11
N ALA A 468 0.39 -0.59 21.00
CA ALA A 468 -0.34 -0.59 22.26
C ALA A 468 -1.87 -0.76 22.11
N PRO A 469 -2.55 -0.13 21.13
CA PRO A 469 -3.98 -0.35 20.92
C PRO A 469 -4.32 -1.80 20.53
N LEU A 470 -3.49 -2.48 19.73
CA LEU A 470 -3.68 -3.90 19.41
C LEU A 470 -3.42 -4.79 20.63
N MET A 471 -2.43 -4.46 21.45
CA MET A 471 -2.22 -5.17 22.72
C MET A 471 -3.42 -4.98 23.67
N ASN A 472 -4.00 -3.78 23.74
CA ASN A 472 -5.20 -3.52 24.53
C ASN A 472 -6.42 -4.31 24.03
N LEU A 473 -6.58 -4.48 22.71
CA LEU A 473 -7.58 -5.37 22.13
C LEU A 473 -7.38 -6.82 22.60
N LEU A 474 -6.13 -7.33 22.54
CA LEU A 474 -5.79 -8.68 22.99
C LEU A 474 -6.01 -8.87 24.51
N VAL A 475 -5.63 -7.89 25.32
CA VAL A 475 -5.87 -7.89 26.77
C VAL A 475 -7.36 -7.89 27.08
N GLY A 476 -8.16 -7.09 26.38
CA GLY A 476 -9.62 -7.07 26.53
C GLY A 476 -10.26 -8.43 26.19
N CYS A 477 -9.75 -9.13 25.16
CA CYS A 477 -10.15 -10.51 24.88
C CYS A 477 -9.77 -11.47 26.02
N ARG A 478 -8.57 -11.32 26.60
CA ARG A 478 -8.13 -12.12 27.74
C ARG A 478 -9.00 -11.93 28.97
N GLU A 479 -9.47 -10.71 29.22
CA GLU A 479 -10.36 -10.41 30.35
C GLU A 479 -11.73 -11.08 30.27
N ARG A 480 -12.12 -11.63 29.10
CA ARG A 480 -13.34 -12.43 28.92
C ARG A 480 -13.10 -13.93 29.11
N HIS A 481 -11.85 -14.38 29.10
CA HIS A 481 -11.49 -15.79 29.20
C HIS A 481 -11.46 -16.28 30.66
N PRO A 482 -11.94 -17.51 30.99
CA PRO A 482 -12.53 -18.51 30.09
C PRO A 482 -14.04 -18.43 29.86
N ALA A 483 -14.77 -17.54 30.53
CA ALA A 483 -16.23 -17.41 30.37
C ALA A 483 -16.65 -17.23 28.90
N ASP A 484 -15.86 -16.48 28.13
CA ASP A 484 -15.92 -16.42 26.67
C ASP A 484 -14.50 -16.41 26.10
N GLY A 485 -14.01 -17.62 25.81
CA GLY A 485 -12.63 -17.84 25.35
C GLY A 485 -12.42 -17.72 23.84
N VAL A 486 -13.49 -17.72 23.03
CA VAL A 486 -13.37 -17.73 21.56
C VAL A 486 -12.61 -16.51 21.03
N PRO A 487 -12.91 -15.27 21.46
CA PRO A 487 -12.18 -14.08 20.99
C PRO A 487 -10.68 -14.14 21.25
N LEU A 488 -10.28 -14.57 22.46
CA LEU A 488 -8.86 -14.68 22.82
C LEU A 488 -8.14 -15.74 21.97
N LEU A 489 -8.74 -16.92 21.81
CA LEU A 489 -8.14 -18.01 21.04
C LEU A 489 -8.02 -17.64 19.56
N ARG A 490 -9.01 -16.95 18.98
CA ARG A 490 -8.95 -16.42 17.61
C ARG A 490 -7.79 -15.43 17.45
N ALA A 491 -7.70 -14.43 18.34
CA ALA A 491 -6.64 -13.43 18.29
C ALA A 491 -5.23 -14.05 18.43
N LEU A 492 -5.04 -14.93 19.40
CA LEU A 492 -3.76 -15.61 19.60
C LEU A 492 -3.39 -16.54 18.44
N SER A 493 -4.37 -17.22 17.84
CA SER A 493 -4.12 -18.05 16.67
C SER A 493 -3.65 -17.24 15.47
N ALA A 494 -4.21 -16.03 15.27
CA ALA A 494 -3.78 -15.13 14.21
C ALA A 494 -2.34 -14.63 14.47
N LEU A 495 -2.04 -14.24 15.71
CA LEU A 495 -0.75 -13.67 16.14
C LEU A 495 0.36 -14.69 16.40
N ALA A 496 0.16 -15.97 16.07
CA ALA A 496 1.12 -17.04 16.35
C ALA A 496 1.87 -17.54 15.10
N SER A 497 1.88 -16.77 14.01
CA SER A 497 2.60 -17.13 12.80
C SER A 497 4.10 -16.91 12.97
N GLY A 498 4.90 -17.98 12.90
CA GLY A 498 6.34 -17.97 13.14
C GLY A 498 6.73 -18.52 14.52
N PRO A 499 7.96 -19.05 14.68
CA PRO A 499 8.38 -19.70 15.91
C PRO A 499 8.40 -18.76 17.13
N ASP A 500 8.89 -17.54 16.95
CA ASP A 500 9.02 -16.55 18.04
C ASP A 500 7.66 -15.97 18.42
N ALA A 501 6.84 -15.63 17.43
CA ALA A 501 5.47 -15.17 17.65
C ALA A 501 4.61 -16.23 18.37
N ALA A 502 4.74 -17.52 17.99
CA ALA A 502 4.06 -18.62 18.68
C ALA A 502 4.51 -18.76 20.14
N ALA A 503 5.80 -18.60 20.42
CA ALA A 503 6.33 -18.62 21.78
C ALA A 503 5.78 -17.45 22.61
N CYS A 504 5.70 -16.25 22.03
CA CYS A 504 5.10 -15.07 22.67
C CYS A 504 3.60 -15.26 22.94
N ALA A 505 2.83 -15.78 21.98
CA ALA A 505 1.41 -16.08 22.15
C ALA A 505 1.16 -17.10 23.27
N LEU A 506 1.97 -18.17 23.33
CA LEU A 506 1.90 -19.17 24.40
C LEU A 506 2.28 -18.56 25.76
N ALA A 507 3.34 -17.75 25.81
CA ALA A 507 3.77 -17.05 27.02
C ALA A 507 2.67 -16.11 27.53
N PHE A 508 2.01 -15.37 26.64
CA PHE A 508 0.89 -14.49 26.97
C PHE A 508 -0.29 -15.27 27.57
N LEU A 509 -0.66 -16.40 26.97
CA LEU A 509 -1.75 -17.26 27.48
C LEU A 509 -1.39 -17.88 28.84
N SER A 510 -0.14 -18.31 29.02
CA SER A 510 0.33 -18.93 30.27
C SER A 510 0.36 -17.96 31.46
N ARG A 511 0.40 -16.65 31.18
CA ARG A 511 0.47 -15.57 32.18
C ARG A 511 -0.86 -14.82 32.24
N SER A 512 -1.90 -15.44 32.81
CA SER A 512 -3.18 -14.77 33.03
C SER A 512 -3.25 -14.13 34.43
N PRO A 513 -3.30 -12.78 34.54
CA PRO A 513 -3.46 -12.11 35.84
C PRO A 513 -4.89 -12.19 36.39
N THR A 514 -5.86 -12.51 35.53
CA THR A 514 -7.29 -12.52 35.83
C THR A 514 -7.97 -13.73 35.18
N VAL A 515 -9.13 -14.12 35.71
CA VAL A 515 -10.00 -15.17 35.17
C VAL A 515 -11.44 -14.66 35.19
N ALA A 516 -12.12 -14.71 34.05
CA ALA A 516 -13.55 -14.42 33.98
C ALA A 516 -14.37 -15.69 34.25
N LEU A 517 -15.24 -15.62 35.25
CA LEU A 517 -16.17 -16.70 35.59
C LEU A 517 -17.59 -16.32 35.18
N PRO A 518 -18.42 -17.26 34.69
CA PRO A 518 -19.82 -16.99 34.42
C PRO A 518 -20.51 -16.46 35.69
N THR A 519 -21.33 -15.44 35.55
CA THR A 519 -22.10 -14.86 36.64
C THR A 519 -23.10 -15.89 37.18
N PRO A 520 -23.13 -16.18 38.50
CA PRO A 520 -24.11 -17.09 39.06
C PRO A 520 -25.49 -16.41 39.11
N GLY A 521 -26.40 -16.75 38.18
CA GLY A 521 -27.81 -16.35 38.26
C GLY A 521 -28.63 -16.59 36.98
N PRO A 522 -29.89 -17.05 37.07
CA PRO A 522 -30.80 -17.10 35.92
C PRO A 522 -31.24 -15.68 35.52
N GLY A 523 -31.00 -15.27 34.28
CA GLY A 523 -31.49 -14.01 33.71
C GLY A 523 -30.48 -12.86 33.59
N ALA A 524 -29.20 -13.10 33.89
CA ALA A 524 -28.14 -12.14 33.56
C ALA A 524 -27.62 -12.42 32.14
N ASP A 525 -27.94 -11.54 31.18
CA ASP A 525 -27.32 -11.58 29.85
C ASP A 525 -25.80 -11.35 29.99
N MET A 526 -25.07 -12.45 29.77
CA MET A 526 -23.67 -12.62 29.38
C MET A 526 -22.70 -11.44 29.59
N ALA A 527 -22.04 -11.40 30.75
CA ALA A 527 -20.61 -11.06 30.90
C ALA A 527 -20.11 -11.47 32.29
N GLY A 528 -19.11 -12.36 32.32
CA GLY A 528 -18.58 -12.97 33.53
C GLY A 528 -17.96 -11.99 34.52
N SER A 529 -17.98 -12.36 35.80
CA SER A 529 -17.27 -11.63 36.85
C SER A 529 -15.76 -11.81 36.64
N ILE A 530 -15.02 -10.71 36.45
CA ILE A 530 -13.54 -10.75 36.37
C ILE A 530 -12.99 -10.93 37.78
N VAL A 531 -12.28 -12.04 37.99
CA VAL A 531 -11.69 -12.42 39.27
C VAL A 531 -10.18 -12.26 39.19
N PRO A 532 -9.57 -11.43 40.06
CA PRO A 532 -8.12 -11.33 40.11
C PRO A 532 -7.49 -12.57 40.77
N ILE A 533 -6.34 -13.00 40.25
CA ILE A 533 -5.65 -14.23 40.64
C ILE A 533 -4.34 -13.93 41.37
N GLY A 534 -4.02 -14.73 42.38
CA GLY A 534 -2.73 -14.73 43.08
C GLY A 534 -1.61 -15.37 42.26
N ARG A 535 -0.36 -15.29 42.73
CA ARG A 535 0.81 -15.89 42.05
C ARG A 535 0.73 -17.42 41.90
N ASP A 536 -0.18 -18.04 42.62
CA ASP A 536 -0.47 -19.48 42.68
C ASP A 536 -1.59 -19.91 41.72
N GLY A 537 -2.20 -19.00 40.96
CA GLY A 537 -3.32 -19.34 40.07
C GLY A 537 -4.69 -19.32 40.74
N GLU A 538 -4.76 -19.07 42.06
CA GLU A 538 -6.00 -19.07 42.83
C GLU A 538 -6.64 -17.67 42.91
N PRO A 539 -7.98 -17.56 42.92
CA PRO A 539 -8.65 -16.28 43.18
C PRO A 539 -8.12 -15.62 44.46
N MET A 540 -7.83 -14.31 44.39
CA MET A 540 -7.30 -13.58 45.54
C MET A 540 -8.19 -13.80 46.78
N ARG A 541 -7.57 -14.12 47.93
CA ARG A 541 -8.27 -14.44 49.19
C ARG A 541 -9.34 -13.42 49.60
N LYS A 542 -9.14 -12.13 49.27
CA LYS A 542 -10.10 -11.05 49.53
C LYS A 542 -11.40 -11.22 48.74
N TRP A 543 -11.33 -11.68 47.49
CA TRP A 543 -12.49 -11.94 46.65
C TRP A 543 -13.24 -13.19 47.11
N LYS A 544 -12.53 -14.28 47.42
CA LYS A 544 -13.14 -15.51 47.95
C LYS A 544 -13.99 -15.24 49.19
N LEU A 545 -13.45 -14.48 50.16
CA LEU A 545 -14.17 -14.10 51.38
C LEU A 545 -15.40 -13.21 51.12
N ALA A 546 -15.35 -12.36 50.09
CA ALA A 546 -16.48 -11.50 49.73
C ALA A 546 -17.62 -12.31 49.07
N MET A 547 -17.27 -13.30 48.24
CA MET A 547 -18.23 -14.21 47.63
C MET A 547 -18.86 -15.17 48.64
N GLU A 548 -18.06 -15.81 49.50
CA GLU A 548 -18.59 -16.68 50.57
C GLU A 548 -19.59 -15.93 51.47
N ARG A 549 -19.30 -14.67 51.76
CA ARG A 549 -20.20 -13.80 52.52
C ARG A 549 -21.50 -13.51 51.75
N TRP A 550 -21.41 -13.16 50.47
CA TRP A 550 -22.58 -12.88 49.65
C TRP A 550 -23.46 -14.12 49.44
N GLU A 551 -22.87 -15.28 49.17
CA GLU A 551 -23.60 -16.54 49.03
C GLU A 551 -24.38 -16.87 50.32
N GLY A 552 -23.78 -16.65 51.49
CA GLY A 552 -24.48 -16.78 52.77
C GLY A 552 -25.63 -15.78 52.94
N GLU A 553 -25.42 -14.52 52.57
CA GLU A 553 -26.45 -13.46 52.63
C GLU A 553 -27.59 -13.72 51.62
N TYR A 554 -27.29 -14.27 50.44
CA TYR A 554 -28.25 -14.59 49.38
C TYR A 554 -29.06 -15.85 49.70
N ALA A 555 -28.44 -16.89 50.25
CA ALA A 555 -29.15 -18.09 50.71
C ALA A 555 -30.18 -17.74 51.82
N ASP A 556 -29.81 -16.84 52.74
CA ASP A 556 -30.72 -16.34 53.76
C ASP A 556 -31.84 -15.46 53.18
N TYR A 557 -31.55 -14.70 52.12
CA TYR A 557 -32.57 -13.97 51.35
C TYR A 557 -33.57 -14.91 50.67
N GLU A 558 -33.11 -15.94 49.96
CA GLU A 558 -34.00 -16.90 49.30
C GLU A 558 -34.90 -17.62 50.31
N GLN A 559 -34.34 -18.01 51.45
CA GLN A 559 -35.10 -18.64 52.52
C GLN A 559 -36.17 -17.71 53.10
N ARG A 560 -35.88 -16.39 53.21
CA ARG A 560 -36.85 -15.36 53.62
C ARG A 560 -37.92 -15.11 52.56
N ARG A 561 -37.55 -15.08 51.28
CA ARG A 561 -38.46 -14.92 50.14
C ARG A 561 -39.47 -16.07 50.07
N ASP A 562 -39.01 -17.31 50.21
CA ASP A 562 -39.86 -18.50 50.15
C ASP A 562 -40.83 -18.58 51.34
N MET A 563 -40.49 -17.94 52.46
CA MET A 563 -41.39 -17.73 53.60
C MET A 563 -42.35 -16.54 53.44
N GLY A 564 -42.37 -15.87 52.28
CA GLY A 564 -43.29 -14.77 51.96
C GLY A 564 -42.91 -13.40 52.53
N TRP A 565 -41.65 -13.23 52.97
CA TRP A 565 -41.17 -11.96 53.50
C TRP A 565 -40.65 -11.07 52.35
N GLY A 566 -41.13 -9.83 52.29
CA GLY A 566 -40.72 -8.86 51.28
C GLY A 566 -39.38 -8.17 51.63
N GLY A 567 -38.46 -8.15 50.67
CA GLY A 567 -37.19 -7.44 50.72
C GLY A 567 -36.45 -7.53 49.39
N ASP A 568 -35.47 -6.66 49.17
CA ASP A 568 -34.59 -6.70 48.01
C ASP A 568 -33.46 -7.71 48.21
N ALA A 569 -33.04 -8.37 47.13
CA ALA A 569 -31.91 -9.29 47.17
C ALA A 569 -30.61 -8.54 47.55
N PRO A 570 -29.71 -9.16 48.34
CA PRO A 570 -28.44 -8.53 48.68
C PRO A 570 -27.64 -8.27 47.39
N PRO A 571 -27.14 -7.05 47.19
CA PRO A 571 -26.38 -6.71 46.00
C PRO A 571 -25.11 -7.56 45.95
N ALA A 572 -24.75 -8.03 44.75
CA ALA A 572 -23.50 -8.75 44.54
C ALA A 572 -22.31 -7.88 45.03
N PRO A 573 -21.27 -8.50 45.63
CA PRO A 573 -20.13 -7.76 46.15
C PRO A 573 -19.51 -6.92 45.04
N PRO A 574 -19.18 -5.64 45.30
CA PRO A 574 -18.58 -4.79 44.29
C PRO A 574 -17.24 -5.39 43.85
N LEU A 575 -17.05 -5.43 42.53
CA LEU A 575 -15.82 -5.92 41.94
C LEU A 575 -14.61 -5.13 42.50
N PRO A 576 -13.47 -5.78 42.80
CA PRO A 576 -12.23 -5.07 42.99
C PRO A 576 -12.00 -4.18 41.77
N ALA A 577 -11.54 -2.94 41.98
CA ALA A 577 -11.09 -2.11 40.87
C ALA A 577 -10.07 -2.92 40.06
N GLY A 578 -10.37 -3.15 38.77
CA GLY A 578 -9.38 -3.73 37.86
C GLY A 578 -8.09 -2.89 37.88
N PRO A 579 -6.93 -3.48 37.52
CA PRO A 579 -5.72 -2.70 37.37
C PRO A 579 -5.96 -1.70 36.22
N GLY A 580 -6.27 -0.45 36.56
CA GLY A 580 -6.71 0.56 35.59
C GLY A 580 -7.55 1.70 36.16
N ARG A 581 -7.91 1.68 37.45
CA ARG A 581 -8.38 2.89 38.16
C ARG A 581 -7.41 3.30 39.25
N SER A 582 -6.24 3.80 38.85
CA SER A 582 -5.57 4.82 39.66
C SER A 582 -6.37 6.12 39.50
N ALA A 583 -6.96 6.57 40.60
CA ALA A 583 -7.51 7.91 40.71
C ALA A 583 -6.35 8.92 40.77
N GLY A 584 -6.46 10.01 40.00
CA GLY A 584 -5.54 11.15 40.03
C GLY A 584 -5.11 11.56 38.65
#